data_AF-G5A520-F1
#
_entry.id   AF-G5A520-F1
#
_cell.length_a   1.000
_cell.length_b   1.000
_cell.length_c   1.000
_cell.angle_alpha   90.00
_cell.angle_beta   90.00
_cell.angle_gamma   90.00
#
_symmetry.space_group_name_H-M   'P 1'
#
loop_
_entity.id
_entity.type
_entity.pdbx_description
1 polymer ?
#
loop_
_entity_poly.entity_id
_entity_poly.type
_entity_poly.pdbx_seq_one_letter_code
_entity_poly.pdbx_strand_id
1 'polypeptide(L)'
;MRVEYMKVLARRFDFCFTQLANMLWAITLSVVLMDLRVTMVLVYSLYFTNSLFQEANLRHSTFMTLVALGELAFCLLLMVWLSLGLIDDVHHHVLLVASGRTLSTKDVLVNALDTMAMLSLRHTYRRYIHSVHQKNNPGASMRAQGKTKVLRPLLQMYLISGYADIDPLKTIWPRFGAITHVSTWKSIVLYSCGVIGAGFAALSLFLPSNSSGTAALAVSGLVMSSLFSGAHLCCSQRHLLKSIVTSFNYLFLMFQVVATGVCVVDMLTWHWVSACGVLSSWVLAHTVLTADALTPIMKHRLRFKYWLVIGGIVLFWLIHAGLLLDVLVLGNLNLQDRVFLDFIVLGQHCQFRVAPFLLSRVVTLLVWAARYVVAALTGNNNALVLLRGTVAFDYESWKKEAANRTSIISRTPSTFVRRVIFVLNQIREGIMTSKLELEEVLAWLDESPEL
;
A
#
# COMPACT_ATOMS: atom_id res chain seq x y z
N MET A 1 4.41 0.90 -25.59
CA MET A 1 4.15 -0.14 -24.55
C MET A 1 3.02 -1.04 -25.06
N ARG A 2 3.01 -2.36 -24.81
CA ARG A 2 1.87 -3.21 -25.25
C ARG A 2 0.61 -2.86 -24.45
N VAL A 3 -0.55 -2.79 -25.12
CA VAL A 3 -1.85 -2.40 -24.54
C VAL A 3 -2.26 -3.30 -23.36
N GLU A 4 -1.94 -4.59 -23.43
CA GLU A 4 -2.22 -5.56 -22.36
C GLU A 4 -1.58 -5.15 -21.02
N TYR A 5 -0.35 -4.63 -21.05
CA TYR A 5 0.35 -4.18 -19.84
C TYR A 5 -0.27 -2.92 -19.26
N MET A 6 -0.67 -1.99 -20.11
CA MET A 6 -1.38 -0.78 -19.69
C MET A 6 -2.68 -1.15 -18.99
N LYS A 7 -3.43 -2.13 -19.51
CA LYS A 7 -4.68 -2.61 -18.90
C LYS A 7 -4.45 -3.25 -17.52
N VAL A 8 -3.38 -4.02 -17.34
CA VAL A 8 -3.03 -4.62 -16.04
C VAL A 8 -2.57 -3.56 -15.05
N LEU A 9 -1.75 -2.60 -15.47
CA LEU A 9 -1.25 -1.52 -14.61
C LEU A 9 -2.37 -0.56 -14.22
N ALA A 10 -3.23 -0.18 -15.17
CA ALA A 10 -4.37 0.69 -14.95
C ALA A 10 -5.42 0.10 -14.01
N ARG A 11 -5.42 -1.23 -13.80
CA ARG A 11 -6.29 -1.89 -12.81
C ARG A 11 -5.68 -1.89 -11.40
N ARG A 12 -4.43 -1.47 -11.23
CA ARG A 12 -3.78 -1.44 -9.91
C ARG A 12 -4.20 -0.20 -9.14
N PHE A 13 -4.64 -0.41 -7.91
CA PHE A 13 -4.99 0.64 -6.96
C PHE A 13 -3.94 1.75 -6.87
N ASP A 14 -2.65 1.39 -6.76
CA ASP A 14 -1.57 2.37 -6.62
C ASP A 14 -1.51 3.31 -7.84
N PHE A 15 -1.72 2.80 -9.05
CA PHE A 15 -1.75 3.59 -10.28
C PHE A 15 -3.01 4.47 -10.33
N CYS A 16 -4.20 3.89 -10.12
CA CYS A 16 -5.46 4.63 -10.14
C CYS A 16 -5.46 5.78 -9.14
N PHE A 17 -4.99 5.54 -7.92
CA PHE A 17 -4.95 6.53 -6.86
C PHE A 17 -4.01 7.70 -7.22
N THR A 18 -2.80 7.39 -7.70
CA THR A 18 -1.83 8.42 -8.13
C THR A 18 -2.37 9.21 -9.33
N GLN A 19 -3.01 8.53 -10.30
CA GLN A 19 -3.61 9.19 -11.45
C GLN A 19 -4.77 10.09 -11.05
N LEU A 20 -5.63 9.67 -10.12
CA LEU A 20 -6.71 10.51 -9.60
C LEU A 20 -6.18 11.76 -8.92
N ALA A 21 -5.11 11.64 -8.12
CA ALA A 21 -4.45 12.81 -7.51
C ALA A 21 -3.87 13.76 -8.58
N ASN A 22 -3.22 13.21 -9.62
CA ASN A 22 -2.70 13.98 -10.75
C ASN A 22 -3.83 14.69 -11.54
N MET A 23 -4.96 14.00 -11.79
CA MET A 23 -6.11 14.60 -12.46
C MET A 23 -6.75 15.69 -11.60
N LEU A 24 -6.90 15.46 -10.29
CA LEU A 24 -7.42 16.45 -9.35
C LEU A 24 -6.53 17.70 -9.33
N TRP A 25 -5.22 17.52 -9.27
CA TRP A 25 -4.25 18.62 -9.37
C TRP A 25 -4.37 19.37 -10.70
N ALA A 26 -4.37 18.66 -11.82
CA ALA A 26 -4.41 19.27 -13.15
C ALA A 26 -5.71 20.06 -13.39
N ILE A 27 -6.87 19.50 -13.00
CA ILE A 27 -8.17 20.16 -13.10
C ILE A 27 -8.19 21.40 -12.22
N THR A 28 -7.81 21.27 -10.95
CA THR A 28 -7.84 22.39 -10.00
C THR A 28 -6.90 23.51 -10.45
N LEU A 29 -5.70 23.17 -10.91
CA LEU A 29 -4.72 24.18 -11.35
C LEU A 29 -5.18 24.86 -12.64
N SER A 30 -5.83 24.12 -13.53
CA SER A 30 -6.39 24.68 -14.77
C SER A 30 -7.50 25.69 -14.49
N VAL A 31 -8.38 25.38 -13.54
CA VAL A 31 -9.45 26.29 -13.08
C VAL A 31 -8.86 27.53 -12.43
N VAL A 32 -7.75 27.41 -11.71
CA VAL A 32 -7.10 28.53 -11.01
C VAL A 32 -6.33 29.47 -11.96
N LEU A 33 -5.78 28.94 -13.06
CA LEU A 33 -5.00 29.72 -14.03
C LEU A 33 -5.88 30.42 -15.08
N MET A 34 -6.97 29.79 -15.54
CA MET A 34 -7.92 30.27 -16.56
C MET A 34 -7.30 30.90 -17.84
N ASP A 35 -6.06 30.58 -18.19
CA ASP A 35 -5.33 31.18 -19.32
C ASP A 35 -4.56 30.15 -20.18
N LEU A 36 -3.69 30.62 -21.08
CA LEU A 36 -2.92 29.75 -21.97
C LEU A 36 -2.00 28.77 -21.21
N ARG A 37 -1.61 29.06 -19.96
CA ARG A 37 -0.75 28.17 -19.14
C ARG A 37 -1.44 26.84 -18.82
N VAL A 38 -2.76 26.75 -18.94
CA VAL A 38 -3.54 25.49 -18.85
C VAL A 38 -2.98 24.43 -19.82
N THR A 39 -2.52 24.84 -21.01
CA THR A 39 -1.92 23.91 -21.97
C THR A 39 -0.66 23.24 -21.42
N MET A 40 0.19 23.99 -20.70
CA MET A 40 1.37 23.43 -20.03
C MET A 40 0.97 22.46 -18.91
N VAL A 41 -0.05 22.80 -18.12
CA VAL A 41 -0.56 21.90 -17.05
C VAL A 41 -1.00 20.55 -17.63
N LEU A 42 -1.73 20.57 -18.75
CA LEU A 42 -2.14 19.34 -19.44
C LEU A 42 -0.93 18.55 -19.95
N VAL A 43 0.06 19.21 -20.55
CA VAL A 43 1.30 18.56 -21.01
C VAL A 43 2.04 17.93 -19.82
N TYR A 44 2.19 18.62 -18.70
CA TYR A 44 2.83 18.07 -17.50
C TYR A 44 2.05 16.90 -16.89
N SER A 45 0.72 16.98 -16.85
CA SER A 45 -0.14 15.89 -16.40
C SER A 45 0.01 14.64 -17.27
N LEU A 46 0.08 14.82 -18.59
CA LEU A 46 0.34 13.73 -19.54
C LEU A 46 1.76 13.17 -19.40
N TYR A 47 2.76 14.04 -19.20
CA TYR A 47 4.14 13.62 -18.96
C TYR A 47 4.27 12.78 -17.69
N PHE A 48 3.66 13.23 -16.59
CA PHE A 48 3.62 12.49 -15.33
C PHE A 48 2.92 11.13 -15.51
N THR A 49 1.76 11.11 -16.19
CA THR A 49 1.05 9.86 -16.52
C THR A 49 1.94 8.90 -17.33
N ASN A 50 2.65 9.42 -18.34
CA ASN A 50 3.58 8.64 -19.15
C ASN A 50 4.75 8.11 -18.33
N SER A 51 5.29 8.90 -17.40
CA SER A 51 6.35 8.45 -16.51
C SER A 51 5.90 7.33 -15.56
N LEU A 52 4.66 7.39 -15.03
CA LEU A 52 4.08 6.27 -14.28
C LEU A 52 4.03 4.97 -15.10
N PHE A 53 3.75 5.07 -16.41
CA PHE A 53 3.84 3.92 -17.32
C PHE A 53 5.29 3.49 -17.55
N GLN A 54 6.22 4.42 -17.77
CA GLN A 54 7.64 4.11 -17.92
C GLN A 54 8.21 3.41 -16.69
N GLU A 55 7.74 3.77 -15.49
CA GLU A 55 8.12 3.14 -14.24
C GLU A 55 7.87 1.64 -14.24
N ALA A 56 6.75 1.21 -14.84
CA ALA A 56 6.39 -0.19 -14.97
C ALA A 56 7.20 -0.95 -16.05
N ASN A 57 7.83 -0.24 -16.99
CA ASN A 57 8.43 -0.84 -18.18
C ASN A 57 9.96 -0.90 -18.16
N LEU A 58 10.64 0.09 -17.56
CA LEU A 58 12.09 0.25 -17.72
C LEU A 58 12.89 -0.32 -16.54
N ARG A 59 13.87 -1.17 -16.87
CA ARG A 59 14.73 -1.92 -15.92
C ARG A 59 16.05 -1.22 -15.57
N HIS A 60 16.46 -0.18 -16.30
CA HIS A 60 17.66 0.59 -15.94
C HIS A 60 17.42 1.34 -14.63
N SER A 61 17.85 0.73 -13.52
CA SER A 61 17.49 1.17 -12.18
C SER A 61 17.98 2.57 -11.86
N THR A 62 19.12 3.00 -12.43
CA THR A 62 19.73 4.30 -12.13
C THR A 62 19.01 5.45 -12.84
N PHE A 63 18.88 5.39 -14.16
CA PHE A 63 18.16 6.43 -14.94
C PHE A 63 16.75 6.62 -14.43
N MET A 64 16.03 5.52 -14.19
CA MET A 64 14.66 5.57 -13.71
C MET A 64 14.53 6.05 -12.25
N THR A 65 15.55 5.87 -11.42
CA THR A 65 15.60 6.50 -10.09
C THR A 65 15.83 8.00 -10.21
N LEU A 66 16.68 8.44 -11.15
CA LEU A 66 16.93 9.87 -11.41
C LEU A 66 15.68 10.58 -11.95
N VAL A 67 14.93 9.94 -12.87
CA VAL A 67 13.63 10.47 -13.33
C VAL A 67 12.66 10.62 -12.15
N ALA A 68 12.49 9.58 -11.33
CA ALA A 68 11.59 9.63 -10.17
C ALA A 68 12.02 10.67 -9.11
N LEU A 69 13.33 10.87 -8.92
CA LEU A 69 13.86 11.95 -8.08
C LEU A 69 13.57 13.33 -8.69
N GLY A 70 13.72 13.48 -10.00
CA GLY A 70 13.37 14.70 -10.72
C GLY A 70 11.89 15.05 -10.58
N GLU A 71 11.01 14.05 -10.66
CA GLU A 71 9.57 14.23 -10.44
C GLU A 71 9.25 14.61 -9.00
N LEU A 72 9.87 13.95 -8.03
CA LEU A 72 9.73 14.32 -6.62
C LEU A 72 10.17 15.76 -6.38
N ALA A 73 11.34 16.14 -6.90
CA ALA A 73 11.85 17.51 -6.81
C ALA A 73 10.91 18.51 -7.48
N PHE A 74 10.38 18.18 -8.67
CA PHE A 74 9.40 18.99 -9.37
C PHE A 74 8.12 19.19 -8.55
N CYS A 75 7.52 18.13 -8.00
CA CYS A 75 6.33 18.22 -7.15
C CYS A 75 6.58 19.10 -5.91
N LEU A 76 7.72 18.94 -5.24
CA LEU A 76 8.07 19.73 -4.06
C LEU A 76 8.33 21.20 -4.41
N LEU A 77 9.07 21.48 -5.48
CA LEU A 77 9.33 22.84 -5.95
C LEU A 77 8.04 23.53 -6.36
N LEU A 78 7.17 22.84 -7.10
CA LEU A 78 5.87 23.38 -7.49
C LEU A 78 4.97 23.63 -6.28
N MET A 79 4.99 22.74 -5.29
CA MET A 79 4.27 22.93 -4.03
C MET A 79 4.76 24.19 -3.31
N VAL A 80 6.08 24.40 -3.21
CA VAL A 80 6.67 25.61 -2.63
C VAL A 80 6.26 26.85 -3.44
N TRP A 81 6.34 26.78 -4.77
CA TRP A 81 6.00 27.89 -5.66
C TRP A 81 4.53 28.32 -5.53
N LEU A 82 3.61 27.36 -5.52
CA LEU A 82 2.18 27.60 -5.28
C LEU A 82 1.91 28.11 -3.87
N SER A 83 2.64 27.60 -2.88
CA SER A 83 2.48 28.02 -1.50
C SER A 83 2.88 29.48 -1.31
N LEU A 84 3.96 29.91 -1.98
CA LEU A 84 4.48 31.28 -1.95
C LEU A 84 3.66 32.29 -2.76
N GLY A 85 2.65 31.84 -3.52
CA GLY A 85 1.88 32.73 -4.39
C GLY A 85 2.72 33.38 -5.48
N LEU A 86 3.84 32.76 -5.87
CA LEU A 86 4.75 33.27 -6.91
C LEU A 86 4.19 33.10 -8.34
N ILE A 87 2.94 32.69 -8.49
CA ILE A 87 2.30 32.58 -9.80
C ILE A 87 1.46 33.83 -9.99
N ASP A 88 1.89 34.67 -10.91
CA ASP A 88 1.17 35.90 -11.27
C ASP A 88 -0.24 35.58 -11.79
N ASP A 89 -1.20 36.43 -11.46
CA ASP A 89 -2.62 36.36 -11.88
C ASP A 89 -3.39 35.10 -11.45
N VAL A 90 -2.92 34.40 -10.41
CA VAL A 90 -3.63 33.24 -9.86
C VAL A 90 -4.75 33.66 -8.91
N HIS A 91 -5.98 33.29 -9.29
CA HIS A 91 -7.18 33.56 -8.50
C HIS A 91 -7.55 32.32 -7.69
N HIS A 92 -7.19 32.30 -6.41
CA HIS A 92 -7.58 31.23 -5.51
C HIS A 92 -9.07 31.34 -5.14
N HIS A 93 -9.87 30.40 -5.64
CA HIS A 93 -11.28 30.31 -5.26
C HIS A 93 -11.45 29.54 -3.96
N VAL A 94 -12.43 29.98 -3.16
CA VAL A 94 -12.92 29.24 -2.00
C VAL A 94 -13.91 28.20 -2.51
N LEU A 95 -13.59 26.92 -2.34
CA LEU A 95 -14.42 25.81 -2.83
C LEU A 95 -15.55 25.47 -1.88
N LEU A 96 -15.27 25.52 -0.58
CA LEU A 96 -16.23 25.12 0.44
C LEU A 96 -16.10 26.07 1.63
N VAL A 97 -17.21 26.73 1.97
CA VAL A 97 -17.36 27.52 3.19
C VAL A 97 -18.29 26.73 4.10
N ALA A 98 -17.78 26.18 5.20
CA ALA A 98 -18.63 25.50 6.17
C ALA A 98 -18.18 25.84 7.59
N SER A 99 -19.15 26.19 8.43
CA SER A 99 -18.96 26.57 9.84
C SER A 99 -17.83 27.59 10.09
N GLY A 100 -17.73 28.60 9.22
CA GLY A 100 -16.71 29.66 9.31
C GLY A 100 -15.31 29.27 8.83
N ARG A 101 -15.15 28.07 8.27
CA ARG A 101 -13.89 27.57 7.72
C ARG A 101 -13.98 27.55 6.20
N THR A 102 -12.85 27.83 5.56
CA THR A 102 -12.75 27.91 4.10
C THR A 102 -11.77 26.87 3.61
N LEU A 103 -12.22 26.04 2.67
CA LEU A 103 -11.35 25.15 1.90
C LEU A 103 -11.02 25.86 0.59
N SER A 104 -9.75 26.24 0.41
CA SER A 104 -9.31 26.92 -0.80
C SER A 104 -8.83 25.92 -1.85
N THR A 105 -8.94 26.32 -3.12
CA THR A 105 -8.25 25.65 -4.25
C THR A 105 -6.74 25.49 -3.99
N LYS A 106 -6.11 26.43 -3.28
CA LYS A 106 -4.70 26.34 -2.85
C LYS A 106 -4.45 25.10 -2.00
N ASP A 107 -5.33 24.83 -1.04
CA ASP A 107 -5.19 23.70 -0.13
C ASP A 107 -5.35 22.38 -0.89
N VAL A 108 -6.30 22.31 -1.83
CA VAL A 108 -6.49 21.13 -2.69
C VAL A 108 -5.24 20.86 -3.54
N LEU A 109 -4.64 21.90 -4.13
CA LEU A 109 -3.44 21.77 -4.95
C LEU A 109 -2.24 21.28 -4.14
N VAL A 110 -1.97 21.90 -2.99
CA VAL A 110 -0.86 21.49 -2.11
C VAL A 110 -1.06 20.05 -1.64
N ASN A 111 -2.28 19.68 -1.23
CA ASN A 111 -2.58 18.33 -0.77
C ASN A 111 -2.45 17.27 -1.87
N ALA A 112 -2.85 17.59 -3.11
CA ALA A 112 -2.68 16.70 -4.26
C ALA A 112 -1.19 16.52 -4.58
N LEU A 113 -0.41 17.60 -4.59
CA LEU A 113 1.03 17.57 -4.83
C LEU A 113 1.79 16.80 -3.74
N ASP A 114 1.43 16.99 -2.47
CA ASP A 114 2.01 16.23 -1.36
C ASP A 114 1.71 14.73 -1.50
N THR A 115 0.49 14.37 -1.89
CA THR A 115 0.13 12.97 -2.16
C THR A 115 0.97 12.39 -3.32
N MET A 116 1.12 13.13 -4.42
CA MET A 116 1.94 12.73 -5.56
C MET A 116 3.43 12.62 -5.19
N ALA A 117 3.96 13.58 -4.43
CA ALA A 117 5.34 13.57 -3.95
C ALA A 117 5.60 12.35 -3.06
N MET A 118 4.69 12.04 -2.14
CA MET A 118 4.85 10.92 -1.22
C MET A 118 4.82 9.57 -1.93
N LEU A 119 3.98 9.43 -2.96
CA LEU A 119 3.97 8.24 -3.81
C LEU A 119 5.23 8.17 -4.68
N SER A 120 5.68 9.28 -5.26
CA SER A 120 6.95 9.33 -6.01
C SER A 120 8.16 8.96 -5.14
N LEU A 121 8.16 9.38 -3.87
CA LEU A 121 9.16 8.98 -2.89
C LEU A 121 9.12 7.47 -2.61
N ARG A 122 7.92 6.86 -2.54
CA ARG A 122 7.76 5.40 -2.43
C ARG A 122 8.43 4.66 -3.57
N HIS A 123 8.15 5.11 -4.79
CA HIS A 123 8.66 4.53 -6.02
C HIS A 123 10.19 4.61 -6.05
N THR A 124 10.73 5.77 -5.73
CA THR A 124 12.17 6.03 -5.62
C THR A 124 12.84 5.18 -4.55
N TYR A 125 12.31 5.19 -3.32
CA TYR A 125 12.85 4.42 -2.19
C TYR A 125 12.89 2.92 -2.51
N ARG A 126 11.81 2.38 -3.09
CA ARG A 126 11.73 0.97 -3.46
C ARG A 126 12.82 0.59 -4.47
N ARG A 127 13.05 1.45 -5.47
CA ARG A 127 14.09 1.21 -6.48
C ARG A 127 15.48 1.34 -5.91
N TYR A 128 15.71 2.31 -5.03
CA TYR A 128 16.96 2.46 -4.32
C TYR A 128 17.30 1.17 -3.56
N ILE A 129 16.38 0.65 -2.75
CA ILE A 129 16.57 -0.60 -2.01
C ILE A 129 16.83 -1.79 -2.95
N HIS A 130 16.08 -1.90 -4.06
CA HIS A 130 16.30 -2.95 -5.04
C HIS A 130 17.69 -2.86 -5.71
N SER A 131 18.14 -1.65 -6.05
CA SER A 131 19.45 -1.40 -6.63
C SER A 131 20.58 -1.76 -5.66
N VAL A 132 20.44 -1.38 -4.39
CA VAL A 132 21.39 -1.73 -3.33
C VAL A 132 21.47 -3.25 -3.14
N HIS A 133 20.33 -3.95 -3.11
CA HIS A 133 20.33 -5.41 -3.02
C HIS A 133 20.99 -6.09 -4.22
N GLN A 134 20.75 -5.58 -5.43
CA GLN A 134 21.38 -6.09 -6.65
C GLN A 134 22.90 -5.88 -6.63
N LYS A 135 23.38 -4.72 -6.15
CA LYS A 135 24.81 -4.41 -6.01
C LYS A 135 25.50 -5.30 -4.97
N ASN A 136 24.82 -5.60 -3.87
CA ASN A 136 25.39 -6.39 -2.78
C ASN A 136 25.38 -7.91 -3.03
N ASN A 137 24.54 -8.42 -3.93
CA ASN A 137 24.42 -9.85 -4.23
C ASN A 137 24.48 -10.17 -5.74
N PRO A 138 25.58 -9.84 -6.45
CA PRO A 138 25.70 -10.10 -7.89
C PRO A 138 25.61 -11.60 -8.25
N GLY A 139 26.05 -12.49 -7.35
CA GLY A 139 26.04 -13.96 -7.54
C GLY A 139 24.67 -14.63 -7.35
N ALA A 140 23.71 -13.99 -6.66
CA ALA A 140 22.36 -14.54 -6.47
C ALA A 140 21.54 -14.43 -7.76
N SER A 141 21.75 -13.38 -8.56
CA SER A 141 21.15 -13.22 -9.89
C SER A 141 21.62 -14.27 -10.89
N MET A 142 22.88 -14.72 -10.82
CA MET A 142 23.38 -15.83 -11.65
C MET A 142 22.89 -17.20 -11.15
N ARG A 143 22.78 -17.42 -9.82
CA ARG A 143 22.25 -18.69 -9.29
C ARG A 143 20.74 -18.87 -9.50
N ALA A 144 19.97 -17.78 -9.54
CA ALA A 144 18.56 -17.81 -9.95
C ALA A 144 18.38 -18.06 -11.46
N GLN A 145 19.39 -17.78 -12.29
CA GLN A 145 19.38 -18.10 -13.73
C GLN A 145 19.57 -19.60 -14.03
N GLY A 146 20.11 -20.38 -13.09
CA GLY A 146 20.41 -21.81 -13.30
C GLY A 146 19.35 -22.81 -12.81
N LYS A 147 18.29 -22.37 -12.13
CA LYS A 147 17.22 -23.27 -11.66
C LYS A 147 15.88 -22.84 -12.23
N THR A 148 15.50 -23.48 -13.33
CA THR A 148 14.14 -23.55 -13.88
C THR A 148 13.19 -24.17 -12.85
N LYS A 149 12.75 -23.38 -11.88
CA LYS A 149 11.48 -23.61 -11.19
C LYS A 149 10.62 -22.39 -11.36
N VAL A 150 9.61 -22.56 -12.20
CA VAL A 150 8.40 -21.74 -12.42
C VAL A 150 8.24 -20.68 -11.33
N LEU A 151 8.80 -19.50 -11.56
CA LEU A 151 8.65 -18.36 -10.66
C LEU A 151 7.33 -17.70 -11.04
N ARG A 152 6.23 -18.16 -10.43
CA ARG A 152 4.97 -17.40 -10.46
C ARG A 152 5.29 -15.98 -9.99
N PRO A 153 4.81 -14.93 -10.68
CA PRO A 153 5.02 -13.56 -10.24
C PRO A 153 4.51 -13.49 -8.79
N LEU A 154 5.38 -13.12 -7.84
CA LEU A 154 5.20 -13.28 -6.38
C LEU A 154 3.91 -12.60 -5.89
N LEU A 155 2.79 -13.31 -6.08
CA LEU A 155 1.44 -12.93 -5.77
C LEU A 155 1.26 -13.26 -4.30
N GLN A 156 1.50 -12.28 -3.44
CA GLN A 156 1.23 -12.34 -1.99
C GLN A 156 2.15 -13.31 -1.23
N MET A 157 2.86 -12.80 -0.22
CA MET A 157 3.68 -13.64 0.66
C MET A 157 2.74 -14.41 1.60
N TYR A 158 2.83 -15.73 1.58
CA TYR A 158 2.13 -16.61 2.51
C TYR A 158 3.14 -17.19 3.49
N LEU A 159 2.77 -17.18 4.78
CA LEU A 159 3.49 -17.97 5.76
C LEU A 159 3.19 -19.45 5.50
N ILE A 160 4.23 -20.24 5.22
CA ILE A 160 4.13 -21.69 5.01
C ILE A 160 3.63 -22.30 6.32
N SER A 161 2.47 -22.97 6.30
CA SER A 161 1.85 -23.51 7.53
C SER A 161 2.59 -24.72 8.13
N GLY A 162 3.74 -25.12 7.56
CA GLY A 162 4.44 -26.37 7.84
C GLY A 162 5.66 -26.28 8.75
N TYR A 163 6.11 -25.10 9.17
CA TYR A 163 7.17 -25.00 10.19
C TYR A 163 6.53 -24.93 11.59
N ALA A 164 6.38 -26.10 12.21
CA ALA A 164 5.87 -26.26 13.57
C ALA A 164 6.82 -25.69 14.65
N ASP A 165 8.05 -25.36 14.28
CA ASP A 165 9.07 -24.89 15.21
C ASP A 165 9.14 -23.36 15.20
N ILE A 166 8.31 -22.70 16.04
CA ILE A 166 8.59 -21.32 16.41
C ILE A 166 9.82 -21.37 17.30
N ASP A 167 10.93 -20.81 16.82
CA ASP A 167 12.08 -20.51 17.65
C ASP A 167 11.75 -19.34 18.60
N PRO A 168 11.52 -19.58 19.90
CA PRO A 168 11.14 -18.54 20.85
C PRO A 168 12.25 -17.50 21.03
N LEU A 169 13.51 -17.82 20.70
CA LEU A 169 14.62 -16.88 20.77
C LEU A 169 14.51 -15.78 19.70
N LYS A 170 13.70 -15.98 18.67
CA LYS A 170 13.48 -15.02 17.58
C LYS A 170 12.29 -14.07 17.79
N THR A 171 11.52 -14.23 18.88
CA THR A 171 10.49 -13.24 19.27
C THR A 171 11.10 -12.04 19.97
N ILE A 172 10.39 -10.91 20.05
CA ILE A 172 10.91 -9.71 20.75
C ILE A 172 11.23 -10.05 22.21
N TRP A 173 10.35 -10.82 22.86
CA TRP A 173 10.58 -11.29 24.22
C TRP A 173 10.54 -12.82 24.30
N PRO A 174 11.71 -13.48 24.48
CA PRO A 174 11.79 -14.95 24.39
C PRO A 174 10.91 -15.70 25.39
N ARG A 175 10.77 -15.19 26.62
CA ARG A 175 9.89 -15.80 27.65
C ARG A 175 8.41 -15.78 27.26
N PHE A 176 7.97 -14.77 26.51
CA PHE A 176 6.59 -14.68 26.02
C PHE A 176 6.42 -15.49 24.73
N GLY A 177 7.47 -15.60 23.91
CA GLY A 177 7.47 -16.46 22.72
C GLY A 177 7.36 -17.96 23.02
N ALA A 178 7.84 -18.39 24.20
CA ALA A 178 7.73 -19.77 24.67
C ALA A 178 6.36 -20.12 25.28
N ILE A 179 5.43 -19.16 25.38
CA ILE A 179 4.11 -19.39 25.97
C ILE A 179 3.36 -20.44 25.14
N THR A 180 2.91 -21.50 25.83
CA THR A 180 2.02 -22.54 25.30
C THR A 180 0.60 -21.99 25.12
N HIS A 181 -0.42 -22.82 24.88
CA HIS A 181 -1.78 -22.31 24.71
C HIS A 181 -2.21 -21.39 25.86
N VAL A 182 -2.50 -20.14 25.53
CA VAL A 182 -2.99 -19.16 26.51
C VAL A 182 -4.40 -19.57 26.92
N SER A 183 -4.67 -19.59 28.23
CA SER A 183 -5.99 -19.91 28.74
C SER A 183 -7.02 -18.89 28.23
N THR A 184 -8.25 -19.34 27.97
CA THR A 184 -9.34 -18.49 27.46
C THR A 184 -9.49 -17.21 28.27
N TRP A 185 -9.38 -17.28 29.60
CA TRP A 185 -9.49 -16.12 30.47
C TRP A 185 -8.40 -15.08 30.25
N LYS A 186 -7.14 -15.50 30.10
CA LYS A 186 -6.03 -14.56 29.83
C LYS A 186 -6.21 -13.85 28.49
N SER A 187 -6.71 -14.55 27.47
CA SER A 187 -7.06 -13.92 26.19
C SER A 187 -8.20 -12.91 26.35
N ILE A 188 -9.26 -13.25 27.09
CA ILE A 188 -10.40 -12.33 27.32
C ILE A 188 -9.92 -11.06 28.02
N VAL A 189 -9.09 -11.18 29.07
CA VAL A 189 -8.51 -10.02 29.77
C VAL A 189 -7.65 -9.18 28.83
N LEU A 190 -6.82 -9.80 28.00
CA LEU A 190 -5.98 -9.07 27.06
C LEU A 190 -6.83 -8.28 26.05
N TYR A 191 -7.86 -8.89 25.47
CA TYR A 191 -8.72 -8.20 24.50
C TYR A 191 -9.64 -7.17 25.15
N SER A 192 -10.08 -7.38 26.39
CA SER A 192 -10.82 -6.35 27.12
C SER A 192 -9.95 -5.12 27.38
N CYS A 193 -8.66 -5.28 27.70
CA CYS A 193 -7.72 -4.15 27.75
C CYS A 193 -7.67 -3.37 26.42
N GLY A 194 -7.61 -4.06 25.28
CA GLY A 194 -7.63 -3.41 23.96
C GLY A 194 -8.93 -2.63 23.70
N VAL A 195 -10.08 -3.22 24.01
CA VAL A 195 -11.41 -2.58 23.82
C VAL A 195 -11.59 -1.39 24.77
N ILE A 196 -11.24 -1.55 26.05
CA ILE A 196 -11.31 -0.47 27.06
C ILE A 196 -10.35 0.66 26.68
N GLY A 197 -9.12 0.33 26.27
CA GLY A 197 -8.13 1.30 25.81
C GLY A 197 -8.63 2.11 24.62
N ALA A 198 -9.26 1.46 23.64
CA ALA A 198 -9.84 2.12 22.48
C ALA A 198 -11.06 2.99 22.84
N GLY A 199 -11.95 2.50 23.70
CA GLY A 199 -13.12 3.24 24.17
C GLY A 199 -12.71 4.50 24.95
N PHE A 200 -11.75 4.36 25.87
CA PHE A 200 -11.23 5.50 26.64
C PHE A 200 -10.43 6.48 25.78
N ALA A 201 -9.71 6.00 24.76
CA ALA A 201 -9.06 6.88 23.79
C ALA A 201 -10.08 7.74 23.04
N ALA A 202 -11.17 7.13 22.54
CA ALA A 202 -12.25 7.85 21.87
C ALA A 202 -12.94 8.83 22.82
N LEU A 203 -13.30 8.40 24.03
CA LEU A 203 -13.92 9.26 25.04
C LEU A 203 -13.03 10.46 25.39
N SER A 204 -11.71 10.29 25.46
CA SER A 204 -10.77 11.39 25.72
C SER A 204 -10.71 12.45 24.62
N LEU A 205 -11.19 12.14 23.41
CA LEU A 205 -11.28 13.07 22.29
C LEU A 205 -12.64 13.79 22.23
N PHE A 206 -13.73 13.13 22.63
CA PHE A 206 -15.08 13.67 22.52
C PHE A 206 -15.62 14.27 23.82
N LEU A 207 -15.06 13.93 24.98
CA LEU A 207 -15.50 14.50 26.26
C LEU A 207 -14.92 15.90 26.47
N PRO A 208 -15.73 16.84 26.99
CA PRO A 208 -15.24 18.16 27.37
C PRO A 208 -14.23 18.04 28.51
N SER A 209 -13.13 18.79 28.41
CA SER A 209 -12.00 18.78 29.35
C SER A 209 -12.40 19.05 30.80
N ASN A 210 -13.48 19.79 31.02
CA ASN A 210 -13.96 20.20 32.35
C ASN A 210 -14.73 19.12 33.12
N SER A 211 -15.00 17.95 32.53
CA SER A 211 -15.71 16.89 33.24
C SER A 211 -14.80 16.15 34.23
N SER A 212 -15.29 15.94 35.45
CA SER A 212 -14.56 15.23 36.50
C SER A 212 -14.26 13.79 36.06
N GLY A 213 -12.98 13.41 36.05
CA GLY A 213 -12.55 12.04 35.72
C GLY A 213 -11.97 11.85 34.31
N THR A 214 -11.98 12.87 33.45
CA THR A 214 -11.35 12.81 32.10
C THR A 214 -9.86 12.46 32.17
N ALA A 215 -9.15 13.01 33.15
CA ALA A 215 -7.75 12.71 33.43
C ALA A 215 -7.52 11.20 33.68
N ALA A 216 -8.35 10.60 34.54
CA ALA A 216 -8.26 9.18 34.87
C ALA A 216 -8.62 8.30 33.65
N LEU A 217 -9.61 8.69 32.85
CA LEU A 217 -9.97 8.02 31.60
C LEU A 217 -8.84 8.04 30.58
N ALA A 218 -8.18 9.20 30.39
CA ALA A 218 -7.07 9.33 29.46
C ALA A 218 -5.87 8.48 29.86
N VAL A 219 -5.47 8.53 31.13
CA VAL A 219 -4.34 7.74 31.65
C VAL A 219 -4.67 6.24 31.59
N SER A 220 -5.86 5.83 32.04
CA SER A 220 -6.27 4.42 31.99
C SER A 220 -6.38 3.91 30.55
N GLY A 221 -6.86 4.74 29.62
CA GLY A 221 -6.90 4.42 28.19
C GLY A 221 -5.50 4.16 27.63
N LEU A 222 -4.55 5.04 27.93
CA LEU A 222 -3.16 4.88 27.50
C LEU A 222 -2.50 3.64 28.12
N VAL A 223 -2.71 3.38 29.40
CA VAL A 223 -2.18 2.19 30.09
C VAL A 223 -2.76 0.91 29.49
N MET A 224 -4.09 0.82 29.31
CA MET A 224 -4.74 -0.37 28.76
C MET A 224 -4.34 -0.64 27.31
N SER A 225 -4.24 0.41 26.48
CA SER A 225 -3.74 0.31 25.11
C SER A 225 -2.29 -0.14 25.04
N SER A 226 -1.45 0.35 25.96
CA SER A 226 -0.03 -0.03 26.07
C SER A 226 0.14 -1.47 26.53
N LEU A 227 -0.67 -1.93 27.48
CA LEU A 227 -0.67 -3.34 27.92
C LEU A 227 -1.06 -4.28 26.78
N PHE A 228 -2.14 -3.96 26.06
CA PHE A 228 -2.58 -4.75 24.90
C PHE A 228 -1.53 -4.79 23.79
N SER A 229 -1.02 -3.63 23.41
CA SER A 229 -0.05 -3.48 22.32
C SER A 229 1.32 -4.04 22.69
N GLY A 230 1.75 -3.89 23.94
CA GLY A 230 2.99 -4.45 24.46
C GLY A 230 2.97 -5.98 24.45
N ALA A 231 1.86 -6.59 24.87
CA ALA A 231 1.70 -8.04 24.77
C ALA A 231 1.74 -8.53 23.31
N HIS A 232 1.09 -7.82 22.39
CA HIS A 232 1.14 -8.12 20.96
C HIS A 232 2.58 -8.04 20.40
N LEU A 233 3.32 -6.98 20.73
CA LEU A 233 4.70 -6.80 20.31
C LEU A 233 5.62 -7.89 20.88
N CYS A 234 5.49 -8.22 22.16
CA CYS A 234 6.30 -9.28 22.79
C CYS A 234 6.17 -10.63 22.07
N CYS A 235 4.97 -10.91 21.55
CA CYS A 235 4.65 -12.13 20.81
C CYS A 235 5.04 -12.08 19.32
N SER A 236 5.41 -10.90 18.80
CA SER A 236 5.77 -10.71 17.39
C SER A 236 7.21 -11.21 17.10
N GLN A 237 7.42 -11.72 15.89
CA GLN A 237 8.75 -12.18 15.47
C GLN A 237 9.63 -10.99 15.10
N ARG A 238 10.86 -10.89 15.65
CA ARG A 238 11.75 -9.73 15.46
C ARG A 238 12.05 -9.45 13.98
N HIS A 239 12.36 -10.51 13.23
CA HIS A 239 12.71 -10.38 11.82
C HIS A 239 11.52 -9.90 10.97
N LEU A 240 10.32 -10.46 11.22
CA LEU A 240 9.11 -10.10 10.50
C LEU A 240 8.64 -8.68 10.87
N LEU A 241 8.68 -8.35 12.16
CA LEU A 241 8.39 -7.00 12.63
C LEU A 241 9.35 -5.97 12.04
N LYS A 242 10.67 -6.24 12.06
CA LYS A 242 11.66 -5.37 11.42
C LYS A 242 11.31 -5.19 9.95
N SER A 243 11.03 -6.28 9.23
CA SER A 243 10.64 -6.22 7.82
C SER A 243 9.37 -5.37 7.57
N ILE A 244 8.37 -5.45 8.46
CA ILE A 244 7.15 -4.64 8.37
C ILE A 244 7.46 -3.18 8.66
N VAL A 245 8.13 -2.89 9.77
CA VAL A 245 8.41 -1.53 10.23
C VAL A 245 9.34 -0.79 9.27
N THR A 246 10.24 -1.50 8.59
CA THR A 246 11.08 -0.92 7.52
C THR A 246 10.39 -0.86 6.15
N SER A 247 9.19 -1.44 6.02
CA SER A 247 8.46 -1.41 4.76
C SER A 247 7.88 -0.02 4.52
N PHE A 248 7.95 0.46 3.28
CA PHE A 248 7.41 1.79 2.95
C PHE A 248 5.91 1.87 3.24
N ASN A 249 5.13 0.81 3.00
CA ASN A 249 3.69 0.82 3.25
C ASN A 249 3.37 1.12 4.71
N TYR A 250 4.10 0.49 5.63
CA TYR A 250 3.97 0.76 7.05
C TYR A 250 4.41 2.19 7.38
N LEU A 251 5.60 2.61 6.91
CA LEU A 251 6.13 3.95 7.19
C LEU A 251 5.18 5.05 6.69
N PHE A 252 4.63 4.88 5.48
CA PHE A 252 3.64 5.77 4.88
C PHE A 252 2.37 5.85 5.73
N LEU A 253 1.76 4.71 6.06
CA LEU A 253 0.53 4.70 6.87
C LEU A 253 0.75 5.27 8.27
N MET A 254 1.87 4.92 8.90
CA MET A 254 2.22 5.45 10.22
C MET A 254 2.46 6.95 10.16
N PHE A 255 3.14 7.45 9.13
CA PHE A 255 3.31 8.88 8.90
C PHE A 255 1.95 9.57 8.77
N GLN A 256 1.04 9.00 7.98
CA GLN A 256 -0.32 9.52 7.82
C GLN A 256 -1.12 9.50 9.15
N VAL A 257 -1.02 8.44 9.95
CA VAL A 257 -1.66 8.33 11.27
C VAL A 257 -1.09 9.35 12.25
N VAL A 258 0.25 9.50 12.30
CA VAL A 258 0.92 10.46 13.19
C VAL A 258 0.59 11.90 12.78
N ALA A 259 0.66 12.22 11.49
CA ALA A 259 0.28 13.54 10.98
C ALA A 259 -1.17 13.88 11.32
N THR A 260 -2.10 12.95 11.09
CA THR A 260 -3.51 13.11 11.49
C THR A 260 -3.64 13.34 13.00
N GLY A 261 -2.92 12.57 13.82
CA GLY A 261 -2.93 12.74 15.27
C GLY A 261 -2.41 14.10 15.73
N VAL A 262 -1.30 14.57 15.14
CA VAL A 262 -0.75 15.91 15.41
C VAL A 262 -1.77 16.99 15.05
N CYS A 263 -2.46 16.87 13.90
CA CYS A 263 -3.53 17.80 13.53
C CYS A 263 -4.68 17.81 14.54
N VAL A 264 -5.13 16.65 15.00
CA VAL A 264 -6.21 16.54 15.99
C VAL A 264 -5.80 17.17 17.32
N VAL A 265 -4.58 16.91 17.80
CA VAL A 265 -4.05 17.54 19.02
C VAL A 265 -3.93 19.04 18.86
N ASP A 266 -3.48 19.52 17.70
CA ASP A 266 -3.34 20.96 17.44
C ASP A 266 -4.69 21.68 17.40
N MET A 267 -5.70 21.08 16.75
CA MET A 267 -7.09 21.58 16.76
C MET A 267 -7.71 21.61 18.15
N LEU A 268 -7.32 20.66 19.01
CA LEU A 268 -7.69 20.58 20.42
C LEU A 268 -6.71 21.36 21.31
N THR A 269 -5.97 22.31 20.75
CA THR A 269 -5.07 23.25 21.46
C THR A 269 -4.11 22.57 22.43
N TRP A 270 -3.60 21.39 22.07
CA TRP A 270 -2.62 20.65 22.86
C TRP A 270 -3.07 20.29 24.29
N HIS A 271 -4.37 20.14 24.51
CA HIS A 271 -4.87 19.62 25.79
C HIS A 271 -4.29 18.23 26.04
N TRP A 272 -3.64 18.06 27.19
CA TRP A 272 -2.91 16.83 27.52
C TRP A 272 -3.83 15.59 27.56
N VAL A 273 -5.09 15.73 27.98
CA VAL A 273 -6.10 14.66 27.99
C VAL A 273 -6.34 14.11 26.59
N SER A 274 -6.60 15.01 25.63
CA SER A 274 -6.81 14.64 24.23
C SER A 274 -5.52 14.13 23.59
N ALA A 275 -4.36 14.68 23.95
CA ALA A 275 -3.06 14.16 23.51
C ALA A 275 -2.83 12.71 23.99
N CYS A 276 -3.20 12.37 25.22
CA CYS A 276 -3.19 10.99 25.72
C CYS A 276 -4.16 10.10 24.93
N GLY A 277 -5.35 10.62 24.57
CA GLY A 277 -6.31 9.93 23.70
C GLY A 277 -5.70 9.60 22.33
N VAL A 278 -5.11 10.59 21.66
CA VAL A 278 -4.41 10.41 20.37
C VAL A 278 -3.23 9.45 20.49
N LEU A 279 -2.42 9.56 21.54
CA LEU A 279 -1.29 8.66 21.78
C LEU A 279 -1.77 7.21 22.00
N SER A 280 -2.86 7.02 22.74
CA SER A 280 -3.49 5.72 22.94
C SER A 280 -3.98 5.14 21.61
N SER A 281 -4.64 5.95 20.77
CA SER A 281 -5.03 5.56 19.41
C SER A 281 -3.83 5.22 18.52
N TRP A 282 -2.72 5.95 18.64
CA TRP A 282 -1.49 5.65 17.89
C TRP A 282 -0.89 4.29 18.31
N VAL A 283 -0.80 4.03 19.61
CA VAL A 283 -0.31 2.74 20.15
C VAL A 283 -1.17 1.58 19.64
N LEU A 284 -2.51 1.74 19.62
CA LEU A 284 -3.43 0.74 19.06
C LEU A 284 -3.29 0.60 17.53
N ALA A 285 -3.16 1.71 16.80
CA ALA A 285 -2.95 1.70 15.35
C ALA A 285 -1.65 0.98 14.98
N HIS A 286 -0.59 1.15 15.77
CA HIS A 286 0.66 0.40 15.62
C HIS A 286 0.42 -1.11 15.73
N THR A 287 -0.39 -1.56 16.69
CA THR A 287 -0.76 -2.98 16.84
C THR A 287 -1.54 -3.50 15.63
N VAL A 288 -2.52 -2.74 15.14
CA VAL A 288 -3.28 -3.08 13.92
C VAL A 288 -2.35 -3.20 12.70
N LEU A 289 -1.45 -2.23 12.52
CA LEU A 289 -0.49 -2.21 11.42
C LEU A 289 0.66 -3.21 11.60
N THR A 290 0.85 -3.81 12.77
CA THR A 290 1.87 -4.85 12.97
C THR A 290 1.26 -6.24 13.16
N ALA A 291 -0.06 -6.40 12.98
CA ALA A 291 -0.76 -7.68 13.14
C ALA A 291 -0.19 -8.81 12.26
N ASP A 292 0.43 -8.46 11.13
CA ASP A 292 1.13 -9.39 10.25
C ASP A 292 2.48 -9.87 10.79
N ALA A 293 3.07 -9.17 11.76
CA ALA A 293 4.29 -9.60 12.44
C ALA A 293 4.07 -10.84 13.34
N LEU A 294 2.80 -11.15 13.60
CA LEU A 294 2.38 -12.30 14.39
C LEU A 294 2.29 -13.54 13.51
N THR A 295 3.08 -14.57 13.82
CA THR A 295 3.07 -15.83 13.06
C THR A 295 1.71 -16.53 13.18
N PRO A 296 1.32 -17.41 12.22
CA PRO A 296 0.01 -18.06 12.26
C PRO A 296 -0.19 -18.90 13.52
N ILE A 297 0.89 -19.55 13.99
CA ILE A 297 0.87 -20.34 15.22
C ILE A 297 0.64 -19.43 16.43
N MET A 298 1.31 -18.27 16.50
CA MET A 298 1.11 -17.32 17.60
C MET A 298 -0.29 -16.68 17.55
N LYS A 299 -0.80 -16.38 16.35
CA LYS A 299 -2.20 -15.97 16.14
C LYS A 299 -3.16 -17.00 16.70
N HIS A 300 -2.92 -18.29 16.45
CA HIS A 300 -3.73 -19.37 17.00
C HIS A 300 -3.63 -19.46 18.53
N ARG A 301 -2.42 -19.37 19.11
CA ARG A 301 -2.20 -19.40 20.57
C ARG A 301 -2.86 -18.22 21.30
N LEU A 302 -2.83 -17.02 20.71
CA LEU A 302 -3.49 -15.82 21.23
C LEU A 302 -4.98 -15.74 20.86
N ARG A 303 -5.50 -16.69 20.05
CA ARG A 303 -6.83 -16.65 19.44
C ARG A 303 -7.11 -15.35 18.68
N PHE A 304 -6.06 -14.78 18.09
CA PHE A 304 -6.12 -13.54 17.34
C PHE A 304 -6.85 -13.77 16.02
N LYS A 305 -8.02 -13.15 15.88
CA LYS A 305 -8.83 -13.20 14.66
C LYS A 305 -8.63 -11.93 13.86
N TYR A 306 -8.59 -12.06 12.54
CA TYR A 306 -8.43 -10.91 11.64
C TYR A 306 -9.57 -9.89 11.76
N TRP A 307 -10.76 -10.32 12.18
CA TRP A 307 -11.89 -9.46 12.53
C TRP A 307 -11.53 -8.36 13.55
N LEU A 308 -10.59 -8.60 14.46
CA LEU A 308 -10.14 -7.59 15.42
C LEU A 308 -9.38 -6.46 14.73
N VAL A 309 -8.56 -6.78 13.74
CA VAL A 309 -7.83 -5.80 12.91
C VAL A 309 -8.82 -4.96 12.12
N ILE A 310 -9.81 -5.61 11.49
CA ILE A 310 -10.87 -4.92 10.73
C ILE A 310 -11.67 -4.01 11.66
N GLY A 311 -12.08 -4.51 12.83
CA GLY A 311 -12.80 -3.72 13.83
C GLY A 311 -12.00 -2.50 14.31
N GLY A 312 -10.70 -2.66 14.54
CA GLY A 312 -9.80 -1.55 14.89
C GLY A 312 -9.70 -0.49 13.78
N ILE A 313 -9.60 -0.91 12.52
CA ILE A 313 -9.60 0.00 11.36
C ILE A 313 -10.93 0.76 11.26
N VAL A 314 -12.06 0.06 11.37
CA VAL A 314 -13.39 0.67 11.30
C VAL A 314 -13.62 1.63 12.45
N LEU A 315 -13.21 1.28 13.68
CA LEU A 315 -13.31 2.18 14.83
C LEU A 315 -12.46 3.45 14.63
N PHE A 316 -11.22 3.30 14.15
CA PHE A 316 -10.37 4.43 13.82
C PHE A 316 -11.03 5.34 12.78
N TRP A 317 -11.68 4.78 11.75
CA TRP A 317 -12.43 5.55 10.76
C TRP A 317 -13.61 6.31 11.34
N LEU A 318 -14.43 5.65 12.17
CA LEU A 318 -15.60 6.28 12.77
C LEU A 318 -15.20 7.48 13.64
N ILE A 319 -14.11 7.36 14.41
CA ILE A 319 -13.58 8.46 15.22
C ILE A 319 -13.17 9.64 14.32
N HIS A 320 -12.38 9.38 13.26
CA HIS A 320 -11.91 10.45 12.37
C HIS A 320 -13.01 11.05 11.51
N ALA A 321 -13.99 10.26 11.09
CA ALA A 321 -15.17 10.74 10.38
C ALA A 321 -16.03 11.62 11.30
N GLY A 322 -16.21 11.23 12.57
CA GLY A 322 -16.88 12.06 13.57
C GLY A 322 -16.16 13.39 13.81
N LEU A 323 -14.82 13.36 13.94
CA LEU A 323 -14.01 14.58 14.06
C LEU A 323 -14.12 15.45 12.81
N LEU A 324 -14.04 14.89 11.60
CA LEU A 324 -14.21 15.65 10.36
C LEU A 324 -15.62 16.23 10.22
N LEU A 325 -16.65 15.47 10.59
CA LEU A 325 -18.03 15.94 10.57
C LEU A 325 -18.22 17.09 11.55
N ASP A 326 -17.58 17.04 12.71
CA ASP A 326 -17.58 18.16 13.65
C ASP A 326 -16.82 19.37 13.12
N VAL A 327 -15.63 19.15 12.56
CA VAL A 327 -14.78 20.19 11.93
C VAL A 327 -15.51 20.92 10.80
N LEU A 328 -16.25 20.19 9.97
CA LEU A 328 -16.84 20.72 8.75
C LEU A 328 -18.30 21.15 8.91
N VAL A 329 -19.08 20.49 9.76
CA VAL A 329 -20.54 20.68 9.79
C VAL A 329 -21.03 21.06 11.19
N LEU A 330 -20.76 20.25 12.21
CA LEU A 330 -21.45 20.40 13.50
C LEU A 330 -20.87 21.54 14.37
N GLY A 331 -19.55 21.67 14.42
CA GLY A 331 -18.86 22.65 15.27
C GLY A 331 -19.08 22.48 16.78
N ASN A 332 -19.54 21.31 17.25
CA ASN A 332 -19.91 21.09 18.65
C ASN A 332 -18.69 20.98 19.57
N LEU A 333 -17.56 20.45 19.08
CA LEU A 333 -16.35 20.27 19.89
C LEU A 333 -15.49 21.54 19.98
N ASN A 334 -15.96 22.68 19.44
CA ASN A 334 -15.21 23.94 19.40
C ASN A 334 -13.78 23.79 18.85
N LEU A 335 -13.58 22.87 17.89
CA LEU A 335 -12.27 22.63 17.29
C LEU A 335 -11.73 23.93 16.68
N GLN A 336 -10.44 24.21 16.85
CA GLN A 336 -9.86 25.43 16.30
C GLN A 336 -9.19 25.15 14.95
N ASP A 337 -9.60 25.88 13.91
CA ASP A 337 -8.88 25.89 12.64
C ASP A 337 -7.69 26.86 12.74
N ARG A 338 -6.57 26.34 13.29
CA ARG A 338 -5.35 27.10 13.50
C ARG A 338 -4.50 27.15 12.25
N VAL A 339 -3.59 28.12 12.21
CA VAL A 339 -2.48 28.13 11.25
C VAL A 339 -1.45 27.15 11.78
N PHE A 340 -1.32 26.01 11.10
CA PHE A 340 -0.40 24.92 11.44
C PHE A 340 1.05 25.32 11.18
N LEU A 341 1.30 25.95 10.04
CA LEU A 341 2.61 26.40 9.61
C LEU A 341 2.47 27.80 9.03
N ASP A 342 3.21 28.75 9.59
CA ASP A 342 3.37 30.11 9.07
C ASP A 342 4.84 30.33 8.77
N PHE A 343 5.15 30.56 7.49
CA PHE A 343 6.52 30.83 7.05
C PHE A 343 6.55 32.11 6.22
N ILE A 344 7.60 32.90 6.45
CA ILE A 344 7.94 34.05 5.62
C ILE A 344 9.11 33.64 4.75
N VAL A 345 8.85 33.49 3.45
CA VAL A 345 9.89 33.12 2.47
C VAL A 345 9.77 34.12 1.33
N LEU A 346 10.89 34.74 0.95
CA LEU A 346 10.94 35.82 -0.06
C LEU A 346 9.99 36.99 0.24
N GLY A 347 9.75 37.29 1.52
CA GLY A 347 8.85 38.37 1.96
C GLY A 347 7.35 38.06 1.80
N GLN A 348 6.98 36.86 1.34
CA GLN A 348 5.59 36.41 1.22
C GLN A 348 5.21 35.53 2.41
N HIS A 349 4.01 35.75 2.95
CA HIS A 349 3.46 34.95 4.05
C HIS A 349 2.74 33.72 3.52
N CYS A 350 3.22 32.54 3.91
CA CYS A 350 2.61 31.26 3.61
C CYS A 350 1.94 30.69 4.86
N GLN A 351 0.61 30.75 4.89
CA GLN A 351 -0.18 30.15 5.98
C GLN A 351 -0.82 28.84 5.51
N PHE A 352 -0.56 27.76 6.25
CA PHE A 352 -1.23 26.48 6.08
C PHE A 352 -2.16 26.23 7.26
N ARG A 353 -3.43 25.92 6.97
CA ARG A 353 -4.44 25.65 8.00
C ARG A 353 -4.53 24.17 8.33
N VAL A 354 -4.87 23.86 9.57
CA VAL A 354 -4.92 22.46 10.06
C VAL A 354 -6.09 21.69 9.44
N ALA A 355 -7.26 22.32 9.25
CA ALA A 355 -8.45 21.60 8.77
C ALA A 355 -8.34 21.03 7.35
N PRO A 356 -7.86 21.79 6.34
CA PRO A 356 -7.64 21.25 5.00
C PRO A 356 -6.59 20.13 4.99
N PHE A 357 -5.54 20.27 5.80
CA PHE A 357 -4.49 19.26 5.91
C PHE A 357 -5.05 17.97 6.55
N LEU A 358 -5.77 18.08 7.67
CA LEU A 358 -6.45 16.95 8.33
C LEU A 358 -7.39 16.21 7.36
N LEU A 359 -8.22 16.94 6.61
CA LEU A 359 -9.13 16.36 5.61
C LEU A 359 -8.37 15.51 4.58
N SER A 360 -7.28 16.03 4.03
CA SER A 360 -6.43 15.29 3.09
C SER A 360 -5.85 14.01 3.70
N ARG A 361 -5.32 14.08 4.93
CA ARG A 361 -4.74 12.90 5.61
C ARG A 361 -5.79 11.84 5.88
N VAL A 362 -6.96 12.23 6.38
CA VAL A 362 -8.05 11.29 6.70
C VAL A 362 -8.59 10.63 5.43
N VAL A 363 -8.80 11.37 4.34
CA VAL A 363 -9.22 10.78 3.05
C VAL A 363 -8.17 9.77 2.55
N THR A 364 -6.88 10.11 2.64
CA THR A 364 -5.80 9.19 2.29
C THR A 364 -5.85 7.94 3.16
N LEU A 365 -5.96 8.09 4.48
CA LEU A 365 -6.07 6.95 5.41
C LEU A 365 -7.29 6.08 5.11
N LEU A 366 -8.46 6.66 4.81
CA LEU A 366 -9.68 5.93 4.45
C LEU A 366 -9.48 5.08 3.19
N VAL A 367 -8.98 5.69 2.12
CA VAL A 367 -8.77 5.02 0.83
C VAL A 367 -7.76 3.87 0.96
N TRP A 368 -6.67 4.08 1.71
CA TRP A 368 -5.67 3.05 1.95
C TRP A 368 -6.16 1.94 2.88
N ALA A 369 -6.83 2.29 3.97
CA ALA A 369 -7.41 1.31 4.88
C ALA A 369 -8.53 0.49 4.22
N ALA A 370 -9.28 1.04 3.27
CA ALA A 370 -10.31 0.31 2.55
C ALA A 370 -9.69 -0.79 1.69
N ARG A 371 -8.57 -0.48 1.03
CA ARG A 371 -7.76 -1.51 0.36
C ARG A 371 -7.31 -2.59 1.34
N TYR A 372 -6.89 -2.24 2.56
CA TYR A 372 -6.50 -3.24 3.57
C TYR A 372 -7.66 -4.12 4.01
N VAL A 373 -8.83 -3.53 4.27
CA VAL A 373 -10.05 -4.27 4.63
C VAL A 373 -10.47 -5.21 3.50
N VAL A 374 -10.49 -4.74 2.26
CA VAL A 374 -10.81 -5.59 1.09
C VAL A 374 -9.78 -6.73 0.96
N ALA A 375 -8.49 -6.43 1.09
CA ALA A 375 -7.43 -7.45 1.00
C ALA A 375 -7.49 -8.46 2.15
N ALA A 376 -7.92 -8.03 3.34
CA ALA A 376 -8.14 -8.86 4.50
C ALA A 376 -9.36 -9.77 4.34
N LEU A 377 -10.48 -9.23 3.87
CA LEU A 377 -11.73 -9.97 3.66
C LEU A 377 -11.62 -10.99 2.53
N THR A 378 -10.82 -10.70 1.50
CA THR A 378 -10.61 -11.57 0.33
C THR A 378 -9.40 -12.51 0.48
N GLY A 379 -8.55 -12.30 1.48
CA GLY A 379 -7.32 -13.06 1.71
C GLY A 379 -7.52 -14.28 2.59
N ASN A 380 -6.70 -15.32 2.38
CA ASN A 380 -6.62 -16.45 3.32
C ASN A 380 -5.96 -15.99 4.64
N ASN A 381 -6.33 -16.57 5.78
CA ASN A 381 -5.88 -16.17 7.14
C ASN A 381 -4.34 -16.15 7.34
N ASN A 382 -3.59 -16.85 6.48
CA ASN A 382 -2.13 -16.93 6.51
C ASN A 382 -1.42 -15.93 5.58
N ALA A 383 -2.19 -15.11 4.87
CA ALA A 383 -1.62 -14.13 3.95
C ALA A 383 -1.13 -12.90 4.71
N LEU A 384 0.07 -12.44 4.38
CA LEU A 384 0.62 -11.18 4.87
C LEU A 384 0.00 -10.03 4.06
N VAL A 385 -1.05 -9.41 4.61
CA VAL A 385 -1.88 -8.40 3.95
C VAL A 385 -1.14 -7.06 3.81
N LEU A 386 -0.38 -6.65 4.83
CA LEU A 386 0.46 -5.44 4.84
C LEU A 386 1.80 -5.65 4.12
N LEU A 387 2.38 -6.83 4.33
CA LEU A 387 3.60 -7.32 3.67
C LEU A 387 3.28 -7.97 2.31
N ARG A 388 2.20 -7.56 1.65
CA ARG A 388 1.88 -8.03 0.30
C ARG A 388 3.04 -7.63 -0.61
N GLY A 389 3.88 -8.60 -0.94
CA GLY A 389 4.95 -8.45 -1.92
C GLY A 389 4.37 -7.77 -3.14
N THR A 390 4.91 -6.60 -3.49
CA THR A 390 4.54 -5.95 -4.74
C THR A 390 4.90 -6.91 -5.85
N VAL A 391 3.87 -7.42 -6.53
CA VAL A 391 4.01 -8.21 -7.74
C VAL A 391 4.65 -7.31 -8.79
N ALA A 392 5.98 -7.26 -8.83
CA ALA A 392 6.68 -6.81 -10.01
C ALA A 392 6.36 -7.88 -11.08
N PHE A 393 5.75 -7.45 -12.18
CA PHE A 393 5.64 -8.33 -13.34
C PHE A 393 7.05 -8.46 -13.90
N ASP A 394 7.68 -9.60 -13.65
CA ASP A 394 9.01 -9.87 -14.18
C ASP A 394 8.87 -10.24 -15.66
N TYR A 395 8.94 -9.21 -16.51
CA TYR A 395 8.78 -9.34 -17.96
C TYR A 395 9.77 -10.34 -18.57
N GLU A 396 10.98 -10.46 -18.03
CA GLU A 396 11.99 -11.38 -18.56
C GLU A 396 11.68 -12.84 -18.20
N SER A 397 11.17 -13.14 -17.00
CA SER A 397 10.71 -14.50 -16.71
C SER A 397 9.49 -14.87 -17.55
N TRP A 398 8.55 -13.94 -17.74
CA TRP A 398 7.42 -14.16 -18.65
C TRP A 398 7.85 -14.31 -20.11
N LYS A 399 8.76 -13.46 -20.62
CA LYS A 399 9.28 -13.53 -22.00
C LYS A 399 10.06 -14.82 -22.22
N LYS A 400 10.89 -15.24 -21.26
CA LYS A 400 11.57 -16.53 -21.28
C LYS A 400 10.59 -17.68 -21.22
N GLU A 401 9.54 -17.59 -20.41
CA GLU A 401 8.49 -18.60 -20.35
C GLU A 401 7.70 -18.68 -21.66
N ALA A 402 7.37 -17.53 -22.26
CA ALA A 402 6.70 -17.44 -23.56
C ALA A 402 7.58 -18.03 -24.65
N ALA A 403 8.87 -17.67 -24.71
CA ALA A 403 9.85 -18.22 -25.64
C ALA A 403 10.09 -19.73 -25.43
N ASN A 404 10.13 -20.18 -24.17
CA ASN A 404 10.29 -21.58 -23.83
C ASN A 404 9.03 -22.39 -24.23
N ARG A 405 7.82 -21.84 -24.04
CA ARG A 405 6.58 -22.42 -24.57
C ARG A 405 6.60 -22.51 -26.09
N THR A 406 7.08 -21.48 -26.80
CA THR A 406 7.23 -21.53 -28.26
C THR A 406 8.23 -22.60 -28.67
N SER A 407 9.34 -22.74 -27.94
CA SER A 407 10.35 -23.78 -28.19
C SER A 407 9.85 -25.20 -27.92
N ILE A 408 9.01 -25.39 -26.89
CA ILE A 408 8.39 -26.68 -26.56
C ILE A 408 7.34 -27.04 -27.61
N ILE A 409 6.54 -26.08 -28.07
CA ILE A 409 5.57 -26.26 -29.16
C ILE A 409 6.29 -26.59 -30.47
N SER A 410 7.47 -26.00 -30.73
CA SER A 410 8.30 -26.34 -31.90
C SER A 410 9.05 -27.69 -31.78
N ARG A 411 9.16 -28.25 -30.57
CA ARG A 411 9.82 -29.55 -30.31
C ARG A 411 8.85 -30.71 -30.17
N THR A 412 7.56 -30.45 -30.00
CA THR A 412 6.54 -31.47 -30.20
C THR A 412 6.41 -31.71 -31.70
N PRO A 413 6.80 -32.89 -32.22
CA PRO A 413 6.55 -33.20 -33.62
C PRO A 413 5.06 -32.99 -33.88
N SER A 414 4.73 -32.28 -34.97
CA SER A 414 3.34 -32.08 -35.37
C SER A 414 2.62 -33.44 -35.37
N THR A 415 1.32 -33.41 -35.13
CA THR A 415 0.47 -34.60 -35.19
C THR A 415 0.71 -35.41 -36.46
N PHE A 416 1.05 -34.74 -37.56
CA PHE A 416 1.54 -35.32 -38.80
C PHE A 416 2.83 -36.14 -38.65
N VAL A 417 3.92 -35.57 -38.10
CA VAL A 417 5.20 -36.28 -37.93
C VAL A 417 5.06 -37.49 -37.00
N ARG A 418 4.22 -37.40 -35.95
CA ARG A 418 3.93 -38.58 -35.10
C ARG A 418 3.20 -39.68 -35.85
N ARG A 419 2.25 -39.33 -36.73
CA ARG A 419 1.50 -40.28 -37.55
C ARG A 419 2.39 -40.94 -38.61
N VAL A 420 3.28 -40.19 -39.27
CA VAL A 420 4.25 -40.73 -40.23
C VAL A 420 5.23 -41.69 -39.55
N ILE A 421 5.75 -41.35 -38.37
CA ILE A 421 6.64 -42.25 -37.60
C ILE A 421 5.91 -43.54 -37.17
N PHE A 422 4.62 -43.44 -36.81
CA PHE A 422 3.81 -44.61 -36.47
C PHE A 422 3.61 -45.55 -37.67
N VAL A 423 3.27 -45.00 -38.84
CA VAL A 423 3.13 -45.77 -40.09
C VAL A 423 4.46 -46.43 -40.49
N LEU A 424 5.58 -45.70 -40.42
CA LEU A 424 6.90 -46.24 -40.74
C LEU A 424 7.30 -47.39 -39.79
N ASN A 425 6.92 -47.33 -38.53
CA ASN A 425 7.15 -48.44 -37.58
C ASN A 425 6.25 -49.65 -37.87
N GLN A 426 4.99 -49.45 -38.26
CA GLN A 426 4.09 -50.55 -38.66
C GLN A 426 4.59 -51.29 -39.92
N ILE A 427 5.14 -50.55 -40.89
CA ILE A 427 5.80 -51.14 -42.08
C ILE A 427 7.04 -51.93 -41.68
N ARG A 428 7.88 -51.37 -40.80
CA ARG A 428 9.11 -52.02 -40.32
C ARG A 428 8.84 -53.32 -39.55
N GLU A 429 7.75 -53.39 -38.78
CA GLU A 429 7.36 -54.58 -38.03
C GLU A 429 6.64 -55.63 -38.89
N GLY A 430 6.47 -55.38 -40.20
CA GLY A 430 5.88 -56.34 -41.14
C GLY A 430 4.38 -56.55 -40.95
N ILE A 431 3.70 -55.62 -40.26
CA ILE A 431 2.27 -55.73 -39.94
C ILE A 431 1.41 -55.38 -41.16
N MET A 432 1.86 -54.46 -42.03
CA MET A 432 1.25 -54.21 -43.33
C MET A 432 1.89 -55.10 -44.39
N THR A 433 1.17 -56.13 -44.83
CA THR A 433 1.67 -57.10 -45.83
C THR A 433 0.95 -56.99 -47.17
N SER A 434 -0.14 -56.23 -47.26
CA SER A 434 -0.89 -56.08 -48.49
C SER A 434 -0.59 -54.75 -49.19
N LYS A 435 -0.43 -54.80 -50.51
CA LYS A 435 -0.20 -53.61 -51.35
C LYS A 435 -1.39 -52.62 -51.29
N LEU A 436 -2.58 -53.12 -50.95
CA LEU A 436 -3.82 -52.35 -50.84
C LEU A 436 -3.81 -51.42 -49.60
N GLU A 437 -3.31 -51.90 -48.45
CA GLU A 437 -3.23 -51.11 -47.22
C GLU A 437 -2.21 -49.97 -47.33
N LEU A 438 -1.16 -50.14 -48.13
CA LEU A 438 -0.17 -49.08 -48.36
C LEU A 438 -0.74 -47.93 -49.20
N GLU A 439 -1.58 -48.24 -50.20
CA GLU A 439 -2.21 -47.25 -51.06
C GLU A 439 -3.33 -46.47 -50.33
N GLU A 440 -4.10 -47.11 -49.45
CA GLU A 440 -5.06 -46.42 -48.56
C GLU A 440 -4.37 -45.44 -47.60
N VAL A 441 -3.22 -45.82 -47.03
CA VAL A 441 -2.47 -44.94 -46.13
C VAL A 441 -1.83 -43.78 -46.87
N LEU A 442 -1.38 -43.98 -48.10
CA LEU A 442 -0.85 -42.91 -48.96
C LEU A 442 -1.95 -41.94 -49.39
N ALA A 443 -3.13 -42.43 -49.78
CA ALA A 443 -4.29 -41.58 -50.09
C ALA A 443 -4.75 -40.78 -48.86
N TRP A 444 -4.72 -41.38 -47.67
CA TRP A 444 -5.05 -40.71 -46.41
C TRP A 444 -4.03 -39.65 -45.99
N LEU A 445 -2.75 -39.81 -46.36
CA LEU A 445 -1.71 -38.80 -46.14
C LEU A 445 -1.87 -37.60 -47.09
N ASP A 446 -2.39 -37.81 -48.31
CA ASP A 446 -2.61 -36.77 -49.32
C ASP A 446 -3.83 -35.87 -48.99
N GLU A 447 -4.81 -36.38 -48.23
CA GLU A 447 -6.00 -35.61 -47.79
C GLU A 447 -5.80 -34.81 -46.49
N SER A 448 -4.64 -34.88 -45.84
CA SER A 448 -4.41 -34.15 -44.58
C SER A 448 -4.12 -32.64 -44.82
N PRO A 449 -4.92 -31.72 -44.27
CA PRO A 449 -4.87 -30.28 -44.59
C PRO A 449 -3.72 -29.49 -43.93
N GLU A 450 -2.67 -30.16 -43.45
CA GLU A 450 -1.49 -29.52 -42.83
C GLU A 450 -0.24 -29.51 -43.74
N LEU A 451 -0.43 -29.66 -45.07
CA LEU A 451 0.60 -29.49 -46.09
C LEU A 451 0.46 -28.16 -46.84
#